data_AF-K9XFR7-F1
#
_entry.id   AF-K9XFR7-F1
#
_cell.length_a   1.000
_cell.length_b   1.000
_cell.length_c   1.000
_cell.angle_alpha   90.00
_cell.angle_beta   90.00
_cell.angle_gamma   90.00
#
_symmetry.space_group_name_H-M   'P 1'
#
loop_
_entity.id
_entity.type
_entity.pdbx_description
1 polymer ?
#
loop_
_entity_poly.entity_id
_entity_poly.type
_entity_poly.pdbx_seq_one_letter_code
_entity_poly.pdbx_strand_id
1 'polypeptide(L)' 'MAELNWKMESEGLRRHVQGKQLSQDYILIRNLIRAGVPSEEAYQVAPLLKKVQRSPDEEALVKKVWLRVRSQ' A
#
# COMPACT_ATOMS: atom_id res chain seq x y z
N MET A 1 -2.76 28.72 -3.98
CA MET A 1 -1.35 28.33 -3.74
C MET A 1 -1.33 26.91 -3.18
N ALA A 2 -1.38 25.92 -4.06
CA ALA A 2 -1.58 24.50 -3.75
C ALA A 2 -0.28 23.70 -3.93
N GLU A 3 0.85 24.25 -3.46
CA GLU A 3 2.19 23.68 -3.71
C GLU A 3 2.91 23.18 -2.45
N LEU A 4 2.24 23.15 -1.30
CA LEU A 4 2.87 22.71 -0.04
C LEU A 4 2.53 21.29 0.39
N ASN A 5 1.56 20.61 -0.25
CA ASN A 5 1.11 19.30 0.22
C ASN A 5 1.84 18.09 -0.41
N TRP A 6 2.59 18.27 -1.51
CA TRP A 6 3.30 17.17 -2.18
C TRP A 6 4.70 16.88 -1.62
N LYS A 7 5.27 17.81 -0.83
CA LYS A 7 6.61 17.62 -0.25
C LYS A 7 6.60 16.71 0.98
N MET A 8 5.52 16.71 1.76
CA MET A 8 5.48 15.98 3.02
C MET A 8 5.28 14.46 2.84
N GLU A 9 4.62 14.02 1.76
CA GLU A 9 4.55 12.61 1.39
C GLU A 9 5.88 12.05 0.85
N SER A 10 6.77 12.91 0.34
CA SER A 10 8.03 12.48 -0.28
C SER A 10 9.20 12.34 0.71
N GLU A 11 9.18 13.06 1.83
CA GLU A 11 10.29 13.02 2.80
C GLU A 11 10.24 11.80 3.74
N GLY A 12 9.05 11.26 4.04
CA GLY A 12 8.92 9.99 4.75
C GLY A 12 9.42 8.80 3.94
N LEU A 13 9.29 8.86 2.61
CA LEU A 13 9.69 7.78 1.69
C LEU A 13 11.18 7.82 1.32
N ARG A 14 11.79 9.01 1.23
CA ARG A 14 13.15 9.17 0.67
C ARG A 14 14.28 8.68 1.57
N ARG A 15 14.05 8.44 2.86
CA ARG A 15 15.11 7.93 3.76
C ARG A 15 15.35 6.42 3.68
N HIS A 16 14.49 5.66 3.00
CA HIS A 16 14.63 4.20 2.89
C HIS A 16 15.24 3.72 1.57
N VAL A 17 15.54 4.62 0.64
CA VAL A 17 15.98 4.26 -0.72
C VAL A 17 17.44 4.63 -0.93
N GLN A 18 18.31 4.12 -0.08
CA GLN A 18 19.73 3.94 -0.42
C GLN A 18 20.15 2.52 0.00
N GLY A 19 20.16 1.61 -0.98
CA GLY A 19 20.97 0.39 -0.92
C GLY A 19 20.34 -0.88 -0.35
N LYS A 20 19.02 -0.98 -0.16
CA LYS A 20 18.40 -2.21 0.35
C LYS A 20 17.29 -2.71 -0.57
N GLN A 21 17.43 -3.96 -0.98
CA GLN A 21 16.39 -4.85 -1.48
C GLN A 21 15.02 -4.41 -0.96
N LEU A 22 14.21 -3.79 -1.84
CA LEU A 22 12.90 -3.28 -1.43
C LEU A 22 12.15 -4.44 -0.78
N SER A 23 11.73 -4.26 0.47
CA SER A 23 10.97 -5.29 1.16
C SER A 23 9.78 -5.67 0.28
N GLN A 24 9.45 -6.96 0.18
CA GLN A 24 8.32 -7.43 -0.62
C GLN A 24 7.02 -6.64 -0.29
N ASP A 25 6.89 -6.16 0.95
CA ASP A 25 5.78 -5.30 1.36
C ASP A 25 5.79 -3.96 0.62
N TYR A 26 6.94 -3.31 0.48
CA TYR A 26 7.05 -2.05 -0.27
C TYR A 26 6.68 -2.22 -1.74
N ILE A 27 7.07 -3.35 -2.36
CA ILE A 27 6.68 -3.66 -3.74
C ILE A 27 5.16 -3.85 -3.84
N LEU A 28 4.56 -4.59 -2.90
CA LEU A 28 3.11 -4.81 -2.84
C LEU A 28 2.34 -3.51 -2.64
N ILE A 29 2.76 -2.68 -1.68
CA ILE A 29 2.15 -1.36 -1.40
C ILE A 29 2.20 -0.50 -2.66
N ARG A 30 3.35 -0.40 -3.32
CA ARG A 30 3.50 0.38 -4.55
C ARG A 30 2.58 -0.12 -5.66
N ASN A 31 2.45 -1.43 -5.83
CA ASN A 31 1.58 -2.01 -6.85
C ASN A 31 0.09 -1.75 -6.56
N LEU A 32 -0.33 -1.86 -5.29
CA LEU A 32 -1.69 -1.54 -4.87
C LEU A 32 -2.02 -0.05 -5.13
N ILE A 33 -1.11 0.86 -4.78
CA ILE A 33 -1.30 2.29 -5.05
C ILE A 33 -1.41 2.58 -6.55
N ARG A 34 -0.58 1.93 -7.38
CA ARG A 34 -0.64 2.06 -8.85
C ARG A 34 -1.95 1.51 -9.43
N ALA A 35 -2.57 0.55 -8.76
CA ALA A 35 -3.88 0.01 -9.08
C ALA A 35 -5.04 0.82 -8.44
N GLY A 36 -4.79 2.08 -8.04
CA GLY A 36 -5.81 3.00 -7.56
C GLY A 36 -6.28 2.77 -6.12
N VAL A 37 -5.58 1.94 -5.34
CA VAL A 37 -5.86 1.74 -3.92
C VAL A 37 -5.29 2.94 -3.12
N PRO A 38 -6.07 3.57 -2.22
CA PRO A 38 -5.53 4.60 -1.34
C PRO A 38 -4.33 4.10 -0.54
N SER A 39 -3.32 4.95 -0.36
CA SER A 39 -2.07 4.58 0.33
C SER A 39 -2.32 3.93 1.69
N GLU A 40 -3.24 4.48 2.50
CA GLU A 40 -3.58 3.94 3.80
C GLU A 40 -4.13 2.50 3.74
N GLU A 41 -5.06 2.22 2.82
CA GLU A 41 -5.59 0.86 2.60
C GLU A 41 -4.48 -0.08 2.07
N ALA A 42 -3.58 0.42 1.22
CA ALA A 42 -2.47 -0.37 0.70
C ALA A 42 -1.46 -0.78 1.79
N TYR A 43 -1.14 0.12 2.72
CA TYR A 43 -0.29 -0.18 3.88
C TYR A 43 -0.93 -1.22 4.82
N GLN A 44 -2.25 -1.16 4.99
CA GLN A 44 -2.98 -2.13 5.82
C GLN A 44 -3.07 -3.50 5.15
N VAL A 45 -3.32 -3.57 3.84
CA VAL A 45 -3.55 -4.84 3.13
C VAL A 45 -2.27 -5.58 2.77
N ALA A 46 -1.19 -4.88 2.44
CA ALA A 46 0.07 -5.51 2.04
C ALA A 46 0.58 -6.59 3.02
N PRO A 47 0.66 -6.35 4.35
CA PRO A 47 1.07 -7.39 5.30
C PRO A 47 0.03 -8.52 5.42
N LEU A 48 -1.27 -8.24 5.20
CA LEU A 48 -2.32 -9.25 5.24
C LEU A 48 -2.20 -10.25 4.09
N LEU A 49 -1.77 -9.81 2.91
CA LEU A 49 -1.58 -10.68 1.75
C LEU A 49 -0.57 -11.82 2.00
N LYS A 50 0.36 -11.64 2.95
CA LYS A 50 1.34 -12.65 3.35
C LYS A 50 0.88 -13.56 4.48
N LYS A 51 -0.15 -13.17 5.24
CA LYS A 51 -0.71 -14.00 6.31
C LYS A 51 -1.42 -15.22 5.72
N VAL A 52 -1.11 -16.40 6.27
CA VAL A 52 -1.77 -17.68 5.94
C VAL A 52 -3.14 -17.78 6.61
N GLN A 53 -3.27 -17.31 7.85
CA GLN A 53 -4.54 -17.20 8.56
C GLN A 53 -4.88 -15.73 8.77
N ARG A 54 -6.08 -15.35 8.33
CA ARG A 54 -6.63 -13.99 8.46
C ARG A 54 -7.90 -14.05 9.30
N SER A 55 -8.14 -13.00 10.08
CA SER A 55 -9.44 -12.83 10.72
C SER A 55 -10.52 -12.51 9.67
N PRO A 56 -11.82 -12.69 9.98
CA PRO A 56 -12.90 -12.31 9.07
C PRO A 56 -12.83 -10.84 8.62
N ASP A 57 -12.44 -9.93 9.51
CA ASP A 57 -12.30 -8.49 9.22
C ASP A 57 -11.12 -8.22 8.27
N GLU A 58 -9.99 -8.89 8.50
CA GLU A 58 -8.82 -8.82 7.62
C GLU A 58 -9.18 -9.33 6.22
N GLU A 59 -9.91 -10.44 6.12
CA GLU A 59 -10.35 -10.99 4.84
C GLU A 59 -11.35 -10.07 4.13
N ALA A 60 -12.27 -9.45 4.86
CA ALA A 60 -13.20 -8.46 4.32
C ALA A 60 -12.45 -7.25 3.73
N LEU A 61 -11.42 -6.75 4.43
CA LEU A 61 -10.59 -5.66 3.95
C LEU A 61 -9.82 -6.04 2.67
N VAL A 62 -9.20 -7.23 2.63
CA VAL A 62 -8.53 -7.73 1.42
C VAL A 62 -9.51 -7.86 0.25
N LYS A 63 -10.71 -8.41 0.48
CA LYS A 63 -11.75 -8.54 -0.55
C LYS A 63 -12.21 -7.19 -1.08
N LYS A 64 -12.42 -6.20 -0.20
CA LYS A 64 -12.79 -4.82 -0.58
C LYS A 64 -11.75 -4.20 -1.51
N VAL A 65 -10.47 -4.32 -1.15
CA VAL A 65 -9.36 -3.81 -1.96
C VAL A 65 -9.25 -4.57 -3.29
N TRP A 66 -9.41 -5.89 -3.29
CA TRP A 66 -9.39 -6.70 -4.51
C TRP A 66 -10.49 -6.31 -5.51
N LEU A 67 -11.72 -6.09 -5.02
CA LEU A 67 -12.84 -5.64 -5.85
C LEU A 67 -12.54 -4.30 -6.52
N ARG A 68 -11.97 -3.36 -5.77
CA ARG A 68 -11.57 -2.05 -6.29
C ARG A 68 -10.52 -2.18 -7.39
N VAL A 69 -9.47 -2.98 -7.18
CA VAL A 69 -8.42 -3.25 -8.17
C VAL A 69 -9.01 -3.89 -9.44
N ARG A 70 -9.94 -4.84 -9.30
CA ARG A 70 -10.58 -5.53 -10.44
C ARG A 70 -11.52 -4.64 -11.26
N SER A 71 -12.10 -3.61 -10.65
CA SER A 71 -13.06 -2.70 -11.31
C SER A 71 -12.41 -1.57 -12.10
N GLN A 72 -11.08 -1.46 -12.09
CA GLN A 72 -10.31 -0.55 -12.93
C GLN A 72 -9.95 -1.19 -14.27
#